data_AF-Q22759-F1
#
_entry.id   AF-Q22759-F1
#
_cell.length_a   1.000
_cell.length_b   1.000
_cell.length_c   1.000
_cell.angle_alpha   90.00
_cell.angle_beta   90.00
_cell.angle_gamma   90.00
#
_symmetry.space_group_name_H-M   'P 1'
#
loop_
_entity.id
_entity.type
_entity.pdbx_description
1 polymer ?
#
loop_
_entity_poly.entity_id
_entity_poly.type
_entity_poly.pdbx_seq_one_letter_code
_entity_poly.pdbx_strand_id
1 'polypeptide(L)'
;MEYIKSRFVSLRDNLMLILDFLSEIGGPSEEQIDNYNIMKIKTNFFIDEIDFHLRGDVTSEQLMEYLGVYAIFYHRSRTELMKLLHEMCPNRHLNW
;
A
#
# COMPACT_ATOMS: atom_id res chain seq x y z
N MET A 1 -21.76 7.48 0.41
CA MET A 1 -20.59 7.75 1.25
C MET A 1 -19.92 6.46 1.73
N GLU A 2 -20.61 5.60 2.46
CA GLU A 2 -20.06 4.33 3.01
C GLU A 2 -19.33 3.45 1.99
N TYR A 3 -19.90 3.28 0.78
CA TYR A 3 -19.23 2.51 -0.27
C TYR A 3 -17.87 3.08 -0.68
N ILE A 4 -17.73 4.40 -0.76
CA ILE A 4 -16.46 5.03 -1.15
C ILE A 4 -15.45 4.85 -0.01
N LYS A 5 -15.86 5.11 1.24
CA LYS A 5 -14.99 4.91 2.40
C LYS A 5 -14.52 3.46 2.52
N SER A 6 -15.39 2.47 2.25
CA SER A 6 -14.98 1.06 2.28
C SER A 6 -13.95 0.71 1.21
N ARG A 7 -13.95 1.39 0.05
CA ARG A 7 -12.88 1.25 -0.95
C ARG A 7 -11.54 1.77 -0.42
N PHE A 8 -11.51 2.92 0.24
CA PHE A 8 -10.29 3.49 0.83
C PHE A 8 -9.70 2.54 1.88
N VAL A 9 -10.56 2.02 2.77
CA VAL A 9 -10.18 1.03 3.78
C VAL A 9 -9.58 -0.22 3.11
N SER A 10 -10.21 -0.74 2.06
CA SER A 10 -9.68 -1.90 1.34
C SER A 10 -8.30 -1.63 0.70
N LEU A 11 -8.07 -0.45 0.10
CA LEU A 11 -6.76 -0.12 -0.47
C LEU A 11 -5.68 -0.05 0.62
N ARG A 12 -6.00 0.59 1.75
CA ARG A 12 -5.10 0.71 2.91
C ARG A 12 -4.74 -0.66 3.47
N ASP A 13 -5.75 -1.46 3.79
CA ASP A 13 -5.57 -2.75 4.47
C ASP A 13 -4.77 -3.73 3.61
N ASN A 14 -4.99 -3.72 2.30
CA ASN A 14 -4.21 -4.54 1.36
C ASN A 14 -2.73 -4.14 1.34
N LEU A 15 -2.40 -2.85 1.44
CA LEU A 15 -1.00 -2.40 1.49
C LEU A 15 -0.35 -2.73 2.83
N MET A 16 -1.09 -2.56 3.94
CA MET A 16 -0.62 -2.96 5.27
C MET A 16 -0.28 -4.45 5.30
N LEU A 17 -1.18 -5.30 4.77
CA LEU A 17 -0.95 -6.75 4.68
C LEU A 17 0.34 -7.10 3.93
N ILE A 18 0.63 -6.40 2.83
CA ILE A 18 1.86 -6.65 2.05
C ILE A 18 3.11 -6.19 2.84
N LEU A 19 3.05 -5.03 3.51
CA LEU A 19 4.15 -4.53 4.34
C LEU A 19 4.43 -5.45 5.53
N ASP A 20 3.39 -5.92 6.20
CA ASP A 20 3.48 -6.86 7.31
C ASP A 20 4.13 -8.15 6.84
N PHE A 21 3.69 -8.70 5.71
CA PHE A 21 4.31 -9.89 5.12
C PHE A 21 5.79 -9.69 4.78
N LEU A 22 6.15 -8.55 4.14
CA LEU A 22 7.55 -8.22 3.84
C LEU A 22 8.40 -8.08 5.12
N SER A 23 7.81 -7.69 6.24
CA SER A 23 8.51 -7.60 7.53
C SER A 23 8.74 -8.97 8.18
N GLU A 24 7.89 -9.96 7.90
CA GLU A 24 7.95 -11.31 8.49
C GLU A 24 8.89 -12.27 7.77
N ILE A 25 9.07 -12.16 6.44
CA ILE A 25 9.78 -13.14 5.60
C ILE A 25 11.31 -13.23 5.81
N GLY A 26 11.85 -12.60 6.85
CA GLY A 26 13.29 -12.42 7.04
C GLY A 26 13.76 -11.19 6.27
N GLY A 27 14.41 -10.27 6.98
CA GLY A 27 14.72 -8.95 6.46
C GLY A 27 15.46 -8.94 5.13
N PRO A 28 15.33 -7.85 4.35
CA PRO A 28 15.99 -7.71 3.05
C PRO A 28 17.51 -7.90 3.19
N SER A 29 18.15 -8.44 2.15
CA SER A 29 19.62 -8.39 2.05
C SER A 29 20.11 -6.94 2.07
N GLU A 30 21.40 -6.72 2.35
CA GLU A 30 21.99 -5.38 2.35
C GLU A 30 21.77 -4.64 1.02
N GLU A 31 21.79 -5.37 -0.11
CA GLU A 31 21.53 -4.81 -1.44
C GLU A 31 20.05 -4.41 -1.66
N GLN A 32 19.13 -4.97 -0.88
CA GLN A 32 17.68 -4.75 -0.99
C GLN A 32 17.17 -3.76 0.07
N ILE A 33 17.94 -3.47 1.12
CA ILE A 33 17.47 -2.74 2.29
C ILE A 33 17.01 -1.32 1.95
N ASP A 34 17.71 -0.65 1.03
CA ASP A 34 17.37 0.71 0.60
C ASP A 34 16.04 0.71 -0.18
N ASN A 35 15.87 -0.23 -1.11
CA ASN A 35 14.62 -0.37 -1.85
C ASN A 35 13.46 -0.70 -0.93
N TYR A 36 13.65 -1.64 0.01
CA TYR A 36 12.66 -1.96 1.04
C TYR A 36 12.28 -0.74 1.88
N ASN A 37 13.26 0.01 2.39
CA ASN A 37 13.02 1.19 3.22
C ASN A 37 12.29 2.29 2.44
N ILE A 38 12.70 2.58 1.20
CA ILE A 38 12.03 3.58 0.36
C ILE A 38 10.58 3.17 0.09
N MET A 39 10.34 1.90 -0.25
CA MET A 39 8.97 1.40 -0.51
C MET A 39 8.11 1.42 0.75
N LYS A 40 8.67 1.05 1.90
CA LYS A 40 8.00 1.11 3.20
C LYS A 40 7.60 2.55 3.54
N ILE A 41 8.51 3.51 3.41
CA ILE A 41 8.23 4.94 3.67
C ILE A 41 7.12 5.46 2.76
N LYS A 42 7.22 5.23 1.45
CA LYS A 42 6.21 5.68 0.47
C LYS A 42 4.84 5.08 0.76
N THR A 43 4.80 3.78 1.05
CA THR A 43 3.54 3.08 1.30
C THR A 43 2.89 3.54 2.61
N ASN A 44 3.69 3.76 3.67
CA ASN A 44 3.19 4.32 4.93
C ASN A 44 2.66 5.74 4.75
N PHE A 45 3.35 6.61 4.00
CA PHE A 45 2.85 7.96 3.70
C PHE A 45 1.47 7.91 3.03
N PHE A 46 1.29 6.99 2.09
CA PHE A 46 0.02 6.81 1.40
C PHE A 46 -1.09 6.27 2.34
N ILE A 47 -0.76 5.35 3.24
CA ILE A 47 -1.67 4.86 4.28
C ILE A 47 -2.12 6.01 5.19
N ASP A 48 -1.18 6.86 5.64
CA ASP A 48 -1.47 8.02 6.49
C ASP A 48 -2.39 9.02 5.78
N GLU A 49 -2.20 9.24 4.48
CA GLU A 49 -3.04 10.12 3.67
C GLU A 49 -4.47 9.56 3.50
N ILE A 50 -4.62 8.24 3.34
CA ILE A 50 -5.93 7.58 3.34
C ILE A 50 -6.62 7.78 4.69
N ASP A 51 -5.90 7.53 5.79
CA ASP A 51 -6.41 7.66 7.14
C ASP A 51 -6.86 9.10 7.45
N PHE A 52 -6.11 10.11 6.98
CA PHE A 52 -6.48 11.51 7.08
C PHE A 52 -7.83 11.80 6.40
N HIS A 53 -8.00 11.38 5.14
CA HIS A 53 -9.26 11.58 4.41
C HIS A 53 -10.43 10.75 4.94
N LEU A 54 -10.18 9.60 5.57
CA LEU A 54 -11.22 8.82 6.23
C LEU A 54 -11.77 9.49 7.49
N ARG A 55 -10.93 10.24 8.22
CA ARG A 55 -11.27 10.96 9.47
C ARG A 55 -11.97 12.31 9.23
N GLY A 56 -11.69 12.96 8.10
CA GLY A 56 -12.03 14.37 7.88
C GLY A 56 -13.45 14.65 7.35
N ASP A 57 -13.76 15.96 7.34
CA ASP A 57 -14.92 16.58 6.70
C ASP A 57 -14.71 16.70 5.18
N VAL A 58 -14.47 15.57 4.52
CA VAL A 58 -14.37 15.50 3.06
C VAL A 58 -15.75 15.28 2.46
N THR A 59 -16.07 16.09 1.44
CA THR A 59 -17.31 15.93 0.68
C THR A 59 -17.30 14.62 -0.12
N SER A 60 -18.48 14.19 -0.58
CA SER A 60 -18.56 12.98 -1.42
C SER A 60 -17.84 13.19 -2.75
N GLU A 61 -17.87 14.40 -3.31
CA GLU A 61 -17.14 14.75 -4.54
C GLU A 61 -15.62 14.64 -4.33
N GLN A 62 -15.09 15.23 -3.26
CA GLN A 62 -13.65 15.14 -2.94
C GLN A 62 -13.21 13.69 -2.73
N LEU A 63 -14.02 12.88 -2.04
CA LEU A 63 -13.72 11.46 -1.86
C LEU A 63 -13.70 10.68 -3.18
N MET A 64 -14.54 11.02 -4.15
CA MET A 64 -14.48 10.39 -5.48
C MET A 64 -13.21 10.78 -6.24
N GLU A 65 -12.79 12.04 -6.16
CA GLU A 65 -11.55 12.51 -6.76
C GLU A 65 -10.33 11.84 -6.13
N TYR A 66 -10.25 11.83 -4.80
CA TYR A 66 -9.20 11.15 -4.05
C TYR A 66 -9.18 9.65 -4.33
N LEU A 67 -10.34 8.99 -4.51
CA LEU A 67 -10.37 7.57 -4.86
C LEU A 67 -9.62 7.29 -6.16
N GLY A 68 -9.78 8.15 -7.18
CA GLY A 68 -9.09 7.99 -8.46
C GLY A 68 -7.58 8.12 -8.31
N VAL A 69 -7.14 9.13 -7.57
CA VAL A 69 -5.72 9.35 -7.25
C VAL A 69 -5.14 8.17 -6.46
N TYR A 70 -5.86 7.72 -5.45
CA TYR A 70 -5.46 6.62 -4.56
C TYR A 70 -5.46 5.26 -5.25
N ALA A 71 -6.37 5.00 -6.18
CA ALA A 71 -6.32 3.79 -6.98
C ALA A 71 -5.03 3.71 -7.80
N ILE A 72 -4.57 4.82 -8.38
CA ILE A 72 -3.32 4.89 -9.16
C ILE A 72 -2.11 4.64 -8.25
N PHE A 73 -2.06 5.32 -7.09
CA PHE A 73 -0.98 5.11 -6.12
C PHE A 73 -0.96 3.68 -5.60
N TYR A 74 -2.10 3.14 -5.21
CA TYR A 74 -2.25 1.75 -4.77
C TYR A 74 -1.68 0.77 -5.81
N HIS A 75 -2.06 0.92 -7.09
CA HIS A 75 -1.57 0.03 -8.14
C HIS A 75 -0.04 0.10 -8.28
N ARG A 76 0.54 1.30 -8.21
CA ARG A 76 2.00 1.48 -8.27
C ARG A 76 2.70 0.86 -7.07
N SER A 77 2.28 1.23 -5.85
CA SER A 77 2.84 0.71 -4.61
C SER A 77 2.72 -0.82 -4.55
N ARG A 78 1.56 -1.38 -4.91
CA ARG A 78 1.38 -2.84 -4.99
C ARG A 78 2.36 -3.47 -5.98
N THR A 79 2.52 -2.92 -7.17
CA THR A 79 3.47 -3.45 -8.16
C THR A 79 4.90 -3.40 -7.66
N GLU A 80 5.32 -2.30 -7.03
CA GLU A 80 6.69 -2.15 -6.50
C GLU A 80 6.94 -3.10 -5.31
N LEU A 81 6.00 -3.18 -4.36
CA LEU A 81 6.08 -4.10 -3.22
C LEU A 81 6.08 -5.56 -3.66
N MET A 82 5.28 -5.92 -4.67
CA MET A 82 5.27 -7.28 -5.23
C MET A 82 6.58 -7.64 -5.94
N LYS A 83 7.24 -6.68 -6.59
CA LYS A 83 8.58 -6.90 -7.16
C LYS A 83 9.59 -7.17 -6.07
N LEU A 84 9.62 -6.33 -5.04
CA LEU A 84 10.49 -6.53 -3.88
C LEU A 84 10.23 -7.89 -3.21
N LEU A 85 8.95 -8.27 -3.11
CA LEU A 85 8.56 -9.55 -2.54
C LEU A 85 9.06 -10.74 -3.37
N HIS A 86 9.00 -10.63 -4.70
CA HIS A 86 9.56 -11.62 -5.61
C HIS A 86 11.09 -11.71 -5.49
N GLU A 87 11.77 -10.57 -5.32
CA GLU A 87 13.23 -10.52 -5.12
C GLU A 87 13.65 -11.15 -3.77
N MET A 88 12.87 -10.93 -2.70
CA MET A 88 13.14 -11.49 -1.37
C MET A 88 12.75 -12.96 -1.25
N CYS A 89 11.71 -13.40 -1.96
CA CYS A 89 11.15 -14.75 -1.88
C CYS A 89 10.82 -15.30 -3.29
N PRO A 90 11.83 -15.56 -4.14
CA PRO A 90 11.62 -15.96 -5.54
C PRO A 90 10.84 -17.27 -5.68
N ASN A 91 10.92 -18.15 -4.68
CA ASN A 91 10.25 -19.45 -4.66
C ASN A 91 8.81 -19.39 -4.10
N ARG A 92 8.32 -18.23 -3.68
CA ARG A 92 6.93 -18.07 -3.21
C ARG A 92 6.07 -17.45 -4.31
N HIS A 93 5.23 -18.28 -4.93
CA HIS A 93 4.14 -17.80 -5.77
C HIS A 93 2.99 -17.36 -4.87
N LEU A 94 2.89 -16.06 -4.62
CA LEU A 94 1.72 -15.49 -3.96
C LEU A 94 0.60 -15.35 -4.99
N ASN A 95 -0.40 -16.22 -4.90
CA ASN A 95 -1.66 -16.05 -5.61
C ASN A 95 -2.54 -15.14 -4.75
N TRP A 96 -2.82 -13.93 -5.26
CA TRP A 96 -3.69 -12.94 -4.64
C TRP A 96 -5.06 -12.94 -5.30
#